data_AF-A0A382LPL0-F1
#
_entry.id   AF-A0A382LPL0-F1
#
_cell.length_a   1.000
_cell.length_b   1.000
_cell.length_c   1.000
_cell.angle_alpha   90.00
_cell.angle_beta   90.00
_cell.angle_gamma   90.00
#
_symmetry.space_group_name_H-M   'P 1'
#
loop_
_entity.id
_entity.type
_entity.pdbx_description
1 polymer ?
#
loop_
_entity_poly.entity_id
_entity_poly.type
_entity_poly.pdbx_seq_one_letter_code
_entity_poly.pdbx_strand_id
1 'polypeptide(L)'
;SFFCLLVTITMALCLSPSATLAATDTHSTAGATVTIGADEADQQRISVNNVTLIINNNATLRTVGEESTVKSNNNRSGTTITIESGSSITASGSGDDKAIRANSNTNLTITNSGTISADDIDVIKITSSTNPTITNNAGGIITGATDAIEAASTTNATITNSGTIYNTSSQNAIRMTSATGATVTNNVGGEIYTSGGVGSVIYLGSSSTLTNSGAIRNDASTSNNSIRLEGNDNTVVLKGGGIVVGTIQANSGTTGNKLQFNHGFGRTYFYETSGDFDLEDLSGNTVVKGSAGSVSLGGQETVDELLGLRTYNLRSALKRYASAPKPTDKDTVWGEMFGYSSKRGGTDTLLKYETHGYGMNFIHPATSKLDFVLSVEKNELDLPENHDVSRTGFLAGF
;
A
#
# COMPACT_ATOMS: atom_id res chain seq x y z
N SER A 1 -32.93 -81.10 -24.30
CA SER A 1 -31.63 -80.68 -24.85
C SER A 1 -31.51 -79.19 -24.65
N PHE A 2 -30.56 -78.81 -23.79
CA PHE A 2 -29.84 -77.53 -23.73
C PHE A 2 -30.61 -76.19 -23.73
N PHE A 3 -30.61 -75.60 -22.52
CA PHE A 3 -30.45 -74.18 -22.22
C PHE A 3 -29.80 -73.34 -23.34
N CYS A 4 -30.33 -72.15 -23.59
CA CYS A 4 -29.48 -70.96 -23.64
C CYS A 4 -30.24 -69.68 -23.26
N LEU A 5 -29.59 -68.96 -22.37
CA LEU A 5 -29.98 -67.81 -21.58
C LEU A 5 -29.89 -66.54 -22.44
N LEU A 6 -30.97 -65.81 -22.67
CA LEU A 6 -30.89 -64.48 -23.27
C LEU A 6 -30.59 -63.47 -22.17
N VAL A 7 -29.32 -63.12 -22.02
CA VAL A 7 -28.84 -62.09 -21.09
C VAL A 7 -29.38 -60.74 -21.53
N THR A 8 -30.15 -60.11 -20.66
CA THR A 8 -30.57 -58.71 -20.75
C THR A 8 -29.34 -57.84 -20.45
N ILE A 9 -28.79 -57.16 -21.46
CA ILE A 9 -27.78 -56.12 -21.24
C ILE A 9 -28.54 -54.82 -20.98
N THR A 10 -28.79 -54.53 -19.72
CA THR A 10 -29.17 -53.18 -19.29
C THR A 10 -27.89 -52.34 -19.32
N MET A 11 -27.65 -51.62 -20.41
CA MET A 11 -26.66 -50.54 -20.40
C MET A 11 -27.21 -49.43 -19.51
N ALA A 12 -26.78 -49.41 -18.24
CA ALA A 12 -26.82 -48.21 -17.44
C ALA A 12 -25.84 -47.22 -18.09
N LEU A 13 -26.34 -46.37 -18.99
CA LEU A 13 -25.67 -45.12 -19.28
C LEU A 13 -25.65 -44.35 -17.96
N CYS A 14 -24.53 -44.42 -17.24
CA CYS A 14 -24.14 -43.37 -16.32
C CYS A 14 -23.87 -42.12 -17.18
N LEU A 15 -24.95 -41.46 -17.61
CA LEU A 15 -24.88 -40.04 -17.95
C LEU A 15 -24.44 -39.36 -16.66
N SER A 16 -23.15 -39.04 -16.59
CA SER A 16 -22.67 -37.95 -15.74
C SER A 16 -23.65 -36.78 -15.85
N PRO A 17 -23.93 -36.04 -14.77
CA PRO A 17 -24.84 -34.90 -14.83
C PRO A 17 -24.50 -34.09 -16.07
N SER A 18 -25.50 -33.94 -16.93
CA SER A 18 -25.43 -33.18 -18.16
C SER A 18 -24.61 -31.93 -17.89
N ALA A 19 -23.55 -31.71 -18.67
CA ALA A 19 -23.03 -30.36 -18.82
C ALA A 19 -24.24 -29.52 -19.26
N THR A 20 -24.85 -28.80 -18.32
CA THR A 20 -25.81 -27.76 -18.61
C THR A 20 -25.09 -26.85 -19.57
N LEU A 21 -25.57 -26.79 -20.81
CA LEU A 21 -25.06 -25.85 -21.79
C LEU A 21 -25.28 -24.48 -21.16
N ALA A 22 -24.20 -23.78 -20.79
CA ALA A 22 -24.30 -22.47 -20.16
C ALA A 22 -25.19 -21.59 -21.04
N ALA A 23 -26.35 -21.17 -20.50
CA ALA A 23 -27.20 -20.25 -21.21
C ALA A 23 -26.75 -18.82 -20.92
N THR A 24 -27.27 -17.86 -21.68
CA THR A 24 -27.11 -16.44 -21.32
C THR A 24 -28.42 -15.92 -20.75
N ASP A 25 -28.40 -15.44 -19.51
CA ASP A 25 -29.47 -14.60 -18.97
C ASP A 25 -29.24 -13.15 -19.37
N THR A 26 -30.23 -12.53 -20.02
CA THR A 26 -30.09 -11.17 -20.59
C THR A 26 -31.01 -10.16 -19.91
N HIS A 27 -30.41 -9.29 -19.11
CA HIS A 27 -31.06 -8.22 -18.35
C HIS A 27 -31.38 -7.04 -19.26
N SER A 28 -32.64 -6.97 -19.71
CA SER A 28 -33.13 -6.02 -20.72
C SER A 28 -34.09 -4.94 -20.20
N THR A 29 -34.26 -4.86 -18.87
CA THR A 29 -35.09 -3.83 -18.22
C THR A 29 -34.20 -2.78 -17.55
N ALA A 30 -34.30 -1.53 -18.00
CA ALA A 30 -33.49 -0.44 -17.46
C ALA A 30 -33.86 -0.16 -16.00
N GLY A 31 -32.86 0.07 -15.14
CA GLY A 31 -33.09 0.27 -13.71
C GLY A 31 -33.37 -1.01 -12.92
N ALA A 32 -33.31 -2.19 -13.55
CA ALA A 32 -33.57 -3.45 -12.86
C ALA A 32 -32.47 -3.78 -11.85
N THR A 33 -32.88 -4.38 -10.74
CA THR A 33 -31.98 -5.05 -9.80
C THR A 33 -32.16 -6.56 -9.95
N VAL A 34 -31.05 -7.25 -10.15
CA VAL A 34 -30.95 -8.69 -10.33
C VAL A 34 -30.14 -9.23 -9.17
N THR A 35 -30.65 -10.27 -8.50
CA THR A 35 -29.99 -10.87 -7.34
C THR A 35 -29.81 -12.36 -7.57
N ILE A 36 -28.57 -12.83 -7.44
CA ILE A 36 -28.18 -14.24 -7.51
C ILE A 36 -27.84 -14.67 -6.09
N GLY A 37 -28.76 -15.44 -5.48
CA GLY A 37 -28.65 -15.91 -4.10
C GLY A 37 -28.44 -17.41 -3.96
N ALA A 38 -28.18 -18.10 -5.06
CA ALA A 38 -27.78 -19.51 -5.13
C ALA A 38 -26.82 -19.68 -6.31
N ASP A 39 -26.10 -20.80 -6.36
CA ASP A 39 -25.15 -21.07 -7.43
C ASP A 39 -25.82 -21.01 -8.81
N GLU A 40 -25.16 -20.32 -9.74
CA GLU A 40 -25.66 -20.05 -11.08
C GLU A 40 -24.54 -20.28 -12.10
N ALA A 41 -24.89 -20.83 -13.27
CA ALA A 41 -23.95 -21.15 -14.33
C ALA A 41 -24.19 -20.36 -15.62
N ASP A 42 -25.30 -19.65 -15.73
CA ASP A 42 -25.63 -18.85 -16.90
C ASP A 42 -24.85 -17.53 -16.91
N GLN A 43 -24.31 -17.17 -18.08
CA GLN A 43 -23.68 -15.87 -18.27
C GLN A 43 -24.70 -14.76 -18.02
N GLN A 44 -24.32 -13.79 -17.19
CA GLN A 44 -25.17 -12.63 -16.90
C GLN A 44 -24.86 -11.49 -17.85
N ARG A 45 -25.76 -11.21 -18.79
CA ARG A 45 -25.60 -10.18 -19.82
C ARG A 45 -26.47 -8.96 -19.54
N ILE A 46 -25.84 -7.82 -19.31
CA ILE A 46 -26.50 -6.54 -19.09
C ILE A 46 -26.63 -5.81 -20.44
N SER A 47 -27.86 -5.69 -20.95
CA SER A 47 -28.13 -5.13 -22.29
C SER A 47 -28.64 -3.68 -22.27
N VAL A 48 -29.04 -3.18 -21.10
CA VAL A 48 -29.59 -1.82 -20.90
C VAL A 48 -28.90 -1.08 -19.75
N ASN A 49 -29.17 0.22 -19.65
CA ASN A 49 -28.55 1.09 -18.64
C ASN A 49 -29.12 0.85 -17.23
N ASN A 50 -28.34 1.27 -16.23
CA ASN A 50 -28.73 1.32 -14.82
C ASN A 50 -29.16 -0.03 -14.24
N VAL A 51 -28.61 -1.14 -14.75
CA VAL A 51 -28.85 -2.46 -14.17
C VAL A 51 -27.90 -2.67 -12.99
N THR A 52 -28.44 -3.18 -11.89
CA THR A 52 -27.68 -3.61 -10.72
C THR A 52 -27.71 -5.13 -10.65
N LEU A 53 -26.54 -5.78 -10.63
CA LEU A 53 -26.37 -7.20 -10.39
C LEU A 53 -25.75 -7.41 -9.00
N ILE A 54 -26.36 -8.26 -8.18
CA ILE A 54 -25.91 -8.57 -6.82
C ILE A 54 -25.72 -10.08 -6.69
N ILE A 55 -24.52 -10.51 -6.30
CA ILE A 55 -24.24 -11.90 -5.92
C ILE A 55 -24.14 -11.97 -4.40
N ASN A 56 -25.00 -12.76 -3.76
CA ASN A 56 -25.10 -12.81 -2.30
C ASN A 56 -25.33 -14.23 -1.77
N ASN A 57 -25.51 -14.35 -0.45
CA ASN A 57 -25.81 -15.62 0.23
C ASN A 57 -24.77 -16.73 0.01
N ASN A 58 -23.50 -16.35 -0.17
CA ASN A 58 -22.41 -17.25 -0.52
C ASN A 58 -22.61 -17.97 -1.86
N ALA A 59 -23.38 -17.39 -2.78
CA ALA A 59 -23.59 -17.95 -4.11
C ALA A 59 -22.32 -17.84 -4.96
N THR A 60 -22.11 -18.86 -5.78
CA THR A 60 -21.10 -18.85 -6.84
C THR A 60 -21.79 -18.69 -8.20
N LEU A 61 -21.52 -17.57 -8.88
CA LEU A 61 -21.81 -17.40 -10.29
C LEU A 61 -20.58 -17.86 -11.09
N ARG A 62 -20.71 -18.94 -11.87
CA ARG A 62 -19.58 -19.55 -12.59
C ARG A 62 -19.93 -20.02 -14.00
N THR A 63 -19.26 -19.46 -14.99
CA THR A 63 -19.33 -19.93 -16.38
C THR A 63 -18.12 -20.78 -16.76
N VAL A 64 -18.31 -21.71 -17.71
CA VAL A 64 -17.23 -22.53 -18.29
C VAL A 64 -17.16 -22.34 -19.80
N GLY A 65 -16.03 -21.86 -20.32
CA GLY A 65 -15.78 -21.68 -21.76
C GLY A 65 -16.58 -20.54 -22.42
N GLU A 66 -17.09 -19.62 -21.60
CA GLU A 66 -17.74 -18.39 -22.03
C GLU A 66 -16.75 -17.23 -22.01
N GLU A 67 -16.85 -16.30 -22.98
CA GLU A 67 -16.04 -15.07 -23.05
C GLU A 67 -16.04 -14.28 -21.72
N SER A 68 -17.15 -14.37 -20.97
CA SER A 68 -17.17 -13.85 -19.60
C SER A 68 -18.27 -14.46 -18.75
N THR A 69 -18.15 -14.38 -17.43
CA THR A 69 -19.22 -14.73 -16.49
C THR A 69 -20.27 -13.61 -16.38
N VAL A 70 -19.81 -12.37 -16.28
CA VAL A 70 -20.66 -11.17 -16.36
C VAL A 70 -20.22 -10.28 -17.51
N LYS A 71 -21.17 -9.95 -18.40
CA LYS A 71 -20.96 -9.07 -19.54
C LYS A 71 -21.86 -7.84 -19.46
N SER A 72 -21.29 -6.68 -19.22
CA SER A 72 -21.97 -5.41 -19.54
C SER A 72 -21.70 -5.08 -21.01
N ASN A 73 -22.75 -5.01 -21.82
CA ASN A 73 -22.61 -4.66 -23.22
C ASN A 73 -21.95 -3.28 -23.39
N ASN A 74 -21.39 -3.04 -24.57
CA ASN A 74 -20.77 -1.74 -24.85
C ASN A 74 -21.79 -0.60 -24.78
N ASN A 75 -21.31 0.59 -24.43
CA ASN A 75 -22.10 1.82 -24.34
C ASN A 75 -23.24 1.73 -23.30
N ARG A 76 -23.05 0.96 -22.22
CA ARG A 76 -23.94 1.01 -21.06
C ARG A 76 -23.50 2.11 -20.10
N SER A 77 -24.47 2.68 -19.39
CA SER A 77 -24.25 3.65 -18.33
C SER A 77 -24.89 3.20 -17.02
N GLY A 78 -24.22 3.46 -15.89
CA GLY A 78 -24.77 3.22 -14.56
C GLY A 78 -24.91 1.75 -14.16
N THR A 79 -24.22 0.84 -14.86
CA THR A 79 -24.17 -0.58 -14.48
C THR A 79 -23.49 -0.72 -13.12
N THR A 80 -24.10 -1.47 -12.21
CA THR A 80 -23.55 -1.77 -10.89
C THR A 80 -23.44 -3.28 -10.70
N ILE A 81 -22.29 -3.77 -10.24
CA ILE A 81 -22.05 -5.18 -9.93
C ILE A 81 -21.54 -5.25 -8.50
N THR A 82 -22.26 -5.96 -7.63
CA THR A 82 -21.93 -6.13 -6.20
C THR A 82 -21.74 -7.60 -5.88
N ILE A 83 -20.63 -7.92 -5.23
CA ILE A 83 -20.31 -9.27 -4.75
C ILE A 83 -20.19 -9.17 -3.24
N GLU A 84 -21.13 -9.78 -2.52
CA GLU A 84 -21.12 -9.81 -1.06
C GLU A 84 -20.08 -10.79 -0.52
N SER A 85 -19.77 -10.66 0.77
CA SER A 85 -18.84 -11.56 1.44
C SER A 85 -19.27 -13.02 1.31
N GLY A 86 -18.29 -13.90 1.10
CA GLY A 86 -18.49 -15.32 0.87
C GLY A 86 -19.05 -15.70 -0.52
N SER A 87 -19.46 -14.73 -1.34
CA SER A 87 -19.97 -14.97 -2.69
C SER A 87 -18.86 -14.85 -3.73
N SER A 88 -19.08 -15.38 -4.94
CA SER A 88 -18.03 -15.36 -5.98
C SER A 88 -18.55 -15.21 -7.41
N ILE A 89 -17.74 -14.56 -8.25
CA ILE A 89 -17.85 -14.59 -9.71
C ILE A 89 -16.58 -15.24 -10.26
N THR A 90 -16.72 -16.37 -10.94
CA THR A 90 -15.57 -17.13 -11.43
C THR A 90 -15.72 -17.52 -12.89
N ALA A 91 -14.71 -17.26 -13.72
CA ALA A 91 -14.64 -17.75 -15.09
C ALA A 91 -13.58 -18.85 -15.21
N SER A 92 -13.94 -19.94 -15.88
CA SER A 92 -13.05 -21.09 -16.11
C SER A 92 -13.22 -21.59 -17.54
N GLY A 93 -12.22 -22.28 -18.08
CA GLY A 93 -12.27 -22.77 -19.46
C GLY A 93 -10.96 -22.54 -20.19
N SER A 94 -10.99 -22.74 -21.50
CA SER A 94 -9.87 -22.45 -22.39
C SER A 94 -10.31 -21.41 -23.41
N GLY A 95 -9.70 -20.23 -23.40
CA GLY A 95 -10.14 -19.14 -24.27
C GLY A 95 -10.19 -17.82 -23.52
N ASP A 96 -10.66 -16.77 -24.19
CA ASP A 96 -10.62 -15.40 -23.68
C ASP A 96 -11.65 -15.18 -22.52
N ASP A 97 -11.56 -15.93 -21.42
CA ASP A 97 -12.56 -16.05 -20.35
C ASP A 97 -12.33 -15.03 -19.22
N LYS A 98 -13.32 -14.15 -18.98
CA LYS A 98 -13.25 -13.11 -17.94
C LYS A 98 -14.31 -13.30 -16.87
N ALA A 99 -14.00 -13.00 -15.61
CA ALA A 99 -15.05 -12.91 -14.61
C ALA A 99 -16.03 -11.78 -14.95
N ILE A 100 -15.49 -10.59 -15.27
CA ILE A 100 -16.29 -9.41 -15.62
C ILE A 100 -15.71 -8.72 -16.86
N ARG A 101 -16.56 -8.50 -17.86
CA ARG A 101 -16.26 -7.72 -19.05
C ARG A 101 -17.25 -6.56 -19.21
N ALA A 102 -16.75 -5.33 -19.23
CA ALA A 102 -17.59 -4.14 -19.31
C ALA A 102 -16.87 -3.00 -20.07
N ASN A 103 -16.61 -3.24 -21.35
CA ASN A 103 -15.91 -2.30 -22.23
C ASN A 103 -16.82 -1.14 -22.67
N SER A 104 -16.24 0.04 -22.93
CA SER A 104 -16.97 1.23 -23.41
C SER A 104 -18.17 1.59 -22.53
N ASN A 105 -18.04 1.45 -21.22
CA ASN A 105 -19.08 1.77 -20.25
C ASN A 105 -18.84 3.15 -19.62
N THR A 106 -19.90 3.78 -19.14
CA THR A 106 -19.82 5.04 -18.37
C THR A 106 -20.37 4.83 -16.98
N ASN A 107 -19.70 5.34 -15.95
CA ASN A 107 -20.13 5.22 -14.55
C ASN A 107 -20.41 3.77 -14.13
N LEU A 108 -19.59 2.82 -14.60
CA LEU A 108 -19.62 1.43 -14.13
C LEU A 108 -19.17 1.39 -12.67
N THR A 109 -19.87 0.66 -11.81
CA THR A 109 -19.46 0.42 -10.42
C THR A 109 -19.32 -1.07 -10.17
N ILE A 110 -18.17 -1.49 -9.65
CA ILE A 110 -17.92 -2.85 -9.16
C ILE A 110 -17.53 -2.75 -7.69
N THR A 111 -18.28 -3.43 -6.81
CA THR A 111 -17.98 -3.51 -5.38
C THR A 111 -17.82 -4.96 -4.98
N ASN A 112 -16.61 -5.32 -4.55
CA ASN A 112 -16.26 -6.68 -4.19
C ASN A 112 -15.96 -6.80 -2.70
N SER A 113 -16.65 -7.71 -2.02
CA SER A 113 -16.30 -8.20 -0.67
C SER A 113 -16.12 -9.72 -0.64
N GLY A 114 -16.28 -10.39 -1.78
CA GLY A 114 -16.10 -11.83 -1.98
C GLY A 114 -14.94 -12.11 -2.93
N THR A 115 -15.09 -13.08 -3.83
CA THR A 115 -14.03 -13.48 -4.77
C THR A 115 -14.43 -13.22 -6.22
N ILE A 116 -13.57 -12.55 -6.98
CA ILE A 116 -13.67 -12.44 -8.43
C ILE A 116 -12.44 -13.10 -9.04
N SER A 117 -12.61 -14.14 -9.86
CA SER A 117 -11.46 -14.83 -10.46
C SER A 117 -11.67 -15.35 -11.88
N ALA A 118 -10.57 -15.46 -12.62
CA ALA A 118 -10.54 -16.07 -13.94
C ALA A 118 -9.28 -16.92 -14.11
N ASP A 119 -9.43 -18.10 -14.73
CA ASP A 119 -8.35 -19.08 -14.84
C ASP A 119 -7.29 -18.70 -15.89
N ASP A 120 -7.69 -18.14 -17.03
CA ASP A 120 -6.80 -18.01 -18.19
C ASP A 120 -6.28 -16.59 -18.42
N ILE A 121 -7.16 -15.58 -18.37
CA ILE A 121 -6.85 -14.23 -18.83
C ILE A 121 -7.31 -13.14 -17.85
N ASP A 122 -7.49 -11.90 -18.32
CA ASP A 122 -7.82 -10.77 -17.47
C ASP A 122 -9.16 -10.98 -16.77
N VAL A 123 -9.16 -10.83 -15.45
CA VAL A 123 -10.30 -11.15 -14.58
C VAL A 123 -11.40 -10.11 -14.75
N ILE A 124 -11.04 -8.83 -14.60
CA ILE A 124 -11.92 -7.69 -14.85
C ILE A 124 -11.36 -6.91 -16.04
N LYS A 125 -12.09 -6.85 -17.15
CA LYS A 125 -11.72 -6.04 -18.32
C LYS A 125 -12.72 -4.92 -18.56
N ILE A 126 -12.20 -3.69 -18.47
CA ILE A 126 -12.95 -2.45 -18.59
C ILE A 126 -12.22 -1.48 -19.54
N THR A 127 -12.15 -1.80 -20.83
CA THR A 127 -11.44 -0.94 -21.78
C THR A 127 -12.28 0.22 -22.28
N SER A 128 -11.66 1.36 -22.62
CA SER A 128 -12.33 2.51 -23.26
C SER A 128 -13.55 3.06 -22.50
N SER A 129 -13.56 2.89 -21.17
CA SER A 129 -14.67 3.30 -20.30
C SER A 129 -14.39 4.65 -19.64
N THR A 130 -15.45 5.37 -19.27
CA THR A 130 -15.36 6.69 -18.62
C THR A 130 -15.92 6.61 -17.20
N ASN A 131 -15.14 7.07 -16.22
CA ASN A 131 -15.45 7.02 -14.79
C ASN A 131 -15.82 5.62 -14.25
N PRO A 132 -15.18 4.50 -14.65
CA PRO A 132 -15.42 3.22 -13.98
C PRO A 132 -14.85 3.27 -12.55
N THR A 133 -15.57 2.69 -11.59
CA THR A 133 -15.16 2.59 -10.19
C THR A 133 -15.10 1.13 -9.77
N ILE A 134 -13.96 0.68 -9.27
CA ILE A 134 -13.77 -0.64 -8.67
C ILE A 134 -13.39 -0.44 -7.21
N THR A 135 -14.16 -1.04 -6.31
CA THR A 135 -13.87 -1.07 -4.87
C THR A 135 -13.71 -2.52 -4.43
N ASN A 136 -12.49 -2.89 -4.04
CA ASN A 136 -12.20 -4.17 -3.40
C ASN A 136 -12.12 -3.96 -1.89
N ASN A 137 -13.18 -4.31 -1.18
CA ASN A 137 -13.29 -4.14 0.26
C ASN A 137 -12.35 -5.08 1.02
N ALA A 138 -12.16 -4.83 2.31
CA ALA A 138 -11.42 -5.75 3.18
C ALA A 138 -12.02 -7.17 3.11
N GLY A 139 -11.16 -8.17 2.96
CA GLY A 139 -11.54 -9.57 2.73
C GLY A 139 -11.93 -9.93 1.29
N GLY A 140 -12.12 -8.93 0.41
CA GLY A 140 -12.35 -9.14 -1.01
C GLY A 140 -11.08 -9.58 -1.75
N ILE A 141 -11.22 -10.53 -2.67
CA ILE A 141 -10.14 -11.07 -3.50
C ILE A 141 -10.46 -10.86 -4.97
N ILE A 142 -9.52 -10.31 -5.72
CA ILE A 142 -9.55 -10.26 -7.19
C ILE A 142 -8.29 -10.94 -7.70
N THR A 143 -8.42 -12.08 -8.40
CA THR A 143 -7.25 -12.86 -8.81
C THR A 143 -7.40 -13.64 -10.11
N GLY A 144 -6.33 -13.74 -10.89
CA GLY A 144 -6.30 -14.56 -12.10
C GLY A 144 -4.88 -14.82 -12.59
N ALA A 145 -4.78 -15.54 -13.71
CA ALA A 145 -3.48 -15.86 -14.29
C ALA A 145 -2.78 -14.62 -14.87
N THR A 146 -3.48 -13.76 -15.64
CA THR A 146 -2.88 -12.60 -16.32
C THR A 146 -3.11 -11.28 -15.59
N ASP A 147 -3.95 -10.38 -16.10
CA ASP A 147 -4.27 -9.12 -15.43
C ASP A 147 -5.43 -9.33 -14.44
N ALA A 148 -5.24 -9.05 -13.16
CA ALA A 148 -6.38 -9.08 -12.24
C ALA A 148 -7.38 -7.94 -12.58
N ILE A 149 -6.88 -6.79 -13.03
CA ILE A 149 -7.70 -5.71 -13.56
C ILE A 149 -7.02 -5.13 -14.81
N GLU A 150 -7.72 -5.17 -15.95
CA GLU A 150 -7.36 -4.45 -17.16
C GLU A 150 -8.31 -3.25 -17.38
N ALA A 151 -7.77 -2.05 -17.23
CA ALA A 151 -8.45 -0.77 -17.42
C ALA A 151 -7.77 0.08 -18.51
N ALA A 152 -7.52 -0.54 -19.67
CA ALA A 152 -6.85 0.13 -20.78
C ALA A 152 -7.72 1.22 -21.43
N SER A 153 -7.10 2.33 -21.83
CA SER A 153 -7.74 3.46 -22.51
C SER A 153 -8.95 4.05 -21.77
N THR A 154 -9.05 3.87 -20.45
CA THR A 154 -10.12 4.47 -19.65
C THR A 154 -9.82 5.93 -19.33
N THR A 155 -10.88 6.72 -19.15
CA THR A 155 -10.79 8.08 -18.61
C THR A 155 -11.34 8.10 -17.19
N ASN A 156 -10.56 8.64 -16.24
CA ASN A 156 -10.95 8.82 -14.84
C ASN A 156 -11.36 7.53 -14.11
N ALA A 157 -10.72 6.39 -14.44
CA ALA A 157 -10.95 5.14 -13.71
C ALA A 157 -10.51 5.27 -12.24
N THR A 158 -11.33 4.80 -11.31
CA THR A 158 -11.03 4.80 -9.87
C THR A 158 -10.96 3.36 -9.36
N ILE A 159 -9.82 2.98 -8.76
CA ILE A 159 -9.64 1.68 -8.11
C ILE A 159 -9.27 1.92 -6.65
N THR A 160 -10.09 1.42 -5.73
CA THR A 160 -9.81 1.46 -4.29
C THR A 160 -9.69 0.06 -3.75
N ASN A 161 -8.55 -0.25 -3.12
CA ASN A 161 -8.26 -1.56 -2.57
C ASN A 161 -8.06 -1.51 -1.06
N SER A 162 -8.78 -2.35 -0.33
CA SER A 162 -8.53 -2.70 1.08
C SER A 162 -8.48 -4.21 1.30
N GLY A 163 -8.67 -5.01 0.24
CA GLY A 163 -8.50 -6.47 0.22
C GLY A 163 -7.26 -6.87 -0.56
N THR A 164 -7.34 -7.95 -1.32
CA THR A 164 -6.22 -8.50 -2.09
C THR A 164 -6.49 -8.46 -3.61
N ILE A 165 -5.57 -7.88 -4.39
CA ILE A 165 -5.60 -7.90 -5.86
C ILE A 165 -4.28 -8.48 -6.35
N TYR A 166 -4.31 -9.61 -7.05
CA TYR A 166 -3.07 -10.22 -7.51
C TYR A 166 -3.21 -11.12 -8.73
N ASN A 167 -2.11 -11.31 -9.44
CA ASN A 167 -2.00 -12.29 -10.51
C ASN A 167 -0.91 -13.33 -10.26
N THR A 168 -1.06 -14.50 -10.87
CA THR A 168 -0.24 -15.68 -10.58
C THR A 168 0.73 -16.09 -11.68
N SER A 169 0.61 -15.58 -12.92
CA SER A 169 1.42 -16.07 -14.04
C SER A 169 2.20 -14.99 -14.80
N SER A 170 1.54 -14.00 -15.39
CA SER A 170 2.16 -13.04 -16.30
C SER A 170 1.37 -11.74 -16.33
N GLN A 171 1.94 -10.68 -16.89
CA GLN A 171 1.32 -9.35 -16.93
C GLN A 171 1.19 -8.77 -15.50
N ASN A 172 0.13 -8.04 -15.19
CA ASN A 172 0.12 -7.13 -14.06
C ASN A 172 -1.00 -7.45 -13.06
N ALA A 173 -0.91 -6.99 -11.81
CA ALA A 173 -2.10 -7.00 -10.96
C ALA A 173 -3.12 -5.98 -11.49
N ILE A 174 -2.65 -4.79 -11.87
CA ILE A 174 -3.48 -3.72 -12.45
C ILE A 174 -2.78 -3.15 -13.69
N ARG A 175 -3.44 -3.21 -14.85
CA ARG A 175 -2.96 -2.64 -16.12
C ARG A 175 -3.86 -1.49 -16.60
N MET A 176 -3.30 -0.30 -16.72
CA MET A 176 -3.99 0.92 -17.16
C MET A 176 -3.31 1.56 -18.39
N THR A 177 -2.87 0.74 -19.34
CA THR A 177 -2.23 1.19 -20.59
C THR A 177 -3.09 2.24 -21.30
N SER A 178 -2.49 3.37 -21.67
CA SER A 178 -3.18 4.49 -22.32
C SER A 178 -4.39 5.07 -21.56
N ALA A 179 -4.59 4.72 -20.29
CA ALA A 179 -5.60 5.37 -19.46
C ALA A 179 -5.16 6.81 -19.12
N THR A 180 -6.13 7.68 -18.87
CA THR A 180 -5.86 9.06 -18.44
C THR A 180 -6.70 9.45 -17.24
N GLY A 181 -6.13 10.21 -16.31
CA GLY A 181 -6.85 10.70 -15.13
C GLY A 181 -7.19 9.61 -14.11
N ALA A 182 -6.56 8.44 -14.17
CA ALA A 182 -6.89 7.33 -13.29
C ALA A 182 -6.47 7.62 -11.84
N THR A 183 -7.23 7.08 -10.88
CA THR A 183 -6.90 7.13 -9.46
C THR A 183 -6.85 5.72 -8.90
N VAL A 184 -5.71 5.33 -8.34
CA VAL A 184 -5.53 4.05 -7.63
C VAL A 184 -5.20 4.35 -6.17
N THR A 185 -5.99 3.82 -5.25
CA THR A 185 -5.77 3.96 -3.81
C THR A 185 -5.65 2.58 -3.18
N ASN A 186 -4.46 2.25 -2.67
CA ASN A 186 -4.25 1.07 -1.86
C ASN A 186 -4.25 1.46 -0.38
N ASN A 187 -5.35 1.16 0.33
CA ASN A 187 -5.53 1.51 1.72
C ASN A 187 -4.66 0.65 2.64
N VAL A 188 -4.56 1.07 3.91
CA VAL A 188 -3.93 0.26 4.96
C VAL A 188 -4.59 -1.12 5.02
N GLY A 189 -3.77 -2.17 5.06
CA GLY A 189 -4.21 -3.57 5.01
C GLY A 189 -4.51 -4.11 3.61
N GLY A 190 -4.60 -3.24 2.60
CA GLY A 190 -4.73 -3.65 1.21
C GLY A 190 -3.42 -4.20 0.63
N GLU A 191 -3.53 -5.29 -0.12
CA GLU A 191 -2.41 -5.91 -0.82
C GLU A 191 -2.65 -5.92 -2.33
N ILE A 192 -1.65 -5.47 -3.08
CA ILE A 192 -1.59 -5.57 -4.54
C ILE A 192 -0.26 -6.22 -4.90
N TYR A 193 -0.26 -7.39 -5.53
CA TYR A 193 1.00 -8.06 -5.85
C TYR A 193 0.95 -8.92 -7.11
N THR A 194 2.13 -9.22 -7.65
CA THR A 194 2.32 -10.24 -8.68
C THR A 194 3.10 -11.39 -8.05
N SER A 195 2.60 -12.63 -8.13
CA SER A 195 3.32 -13.81 -7.63
C SER A 195 3.98 -14.64 -8.73
N GLY A 196 3.77 -14.28 -9.99
CA GLY A 196 4.41 -14.91 -11.15
C GLY A 196 4.63 -13.91 -12.29
N GLY A 197 5.64 -14.19 -13.11
CA GLY A 197 5.92 -13.45 -14.34
C GLY A 197 6.92 -12.30 -14.20
N VAL A 198 7.12 -11.57 -15.30
CA VAL A 198 8.04 -10.42 -15.41
C VAL A 198 7.32 -9.08 -15.55
N GLY A 199 6.00 -9.08 -15.38
CA GLY A 199 5.18 -7.88 -15.48
C GLY A 199 5.35 -6.95 -14.28
N SER A 200 4.80 -5.74 -14.42
CA SER A 200 4.78 -4.75 -13.34
C SER A 200 3.56 -5.01 -12.46
N VAL A 201 3.61 -4.73 -11.15
CA VAL A 201 2.41 -4.92 -10.31
C VAL A 201 1.32 -3.96 -10.73
N ILE A 202 1.65 -2.67 -10.82
CA ILE A 202 0.74 -1.62 -11.32
C ILE A 202 1.39 -0.94 -12.51
N TYR A 203 0.65 -0.84 -13.61
CA TYR A 203 1.04 -0.12 -14.82
C TYR A 203 0.09 1.05 -15.06
N LEU A 204 0.56 2.28 -14.84
CA LEU A 204 -0.21 3.53 -14.92
C LEU A 204 -0.07 4.17 -16.30
N GLY A 205 -1.17 4.74 -16.82
CA GLY A 205 -1.20 5.51 -18.05
C GLY A 205 -0.63 6.93 -17.86
N SER A 206 -1.38 7.96 -18.25
CA SER A 206 -1.01 9.38 -18.09
C SER A 206 -1.91 10.11 -17.08
N SER A 207 -1.42 11.23 -16.55
CA SER A 207 -2.17 12.11 -15.64
C SER A 207 -2.87 11.38 -14.49
N SER A 208 -2.29 10.26 -14.04
CA SER A 208 -2.90 9.36 -13.06
C SER A 208 -2.27 9.54 -11.68
N THR A 209 -3.04 9.25 -10.64
CA THR A 209 -2.58 9.31 -9.25
C THR A 209 -2.64 7.93 -8.62
N LEU A 210 -1.53 7.50 -8.01
CA LEU A 210 -1.47 6.30 -7.17
C LEU A 210 -1.14 6.73 -5.74
N THR A 211 -1.99 6.38 -4.77
CA THR A 211 -1.69 6.54 -3.34
C THR A 211 -1.56 5.17 -2.68
N ASN A 212 -0.44 4.92 -2.01
CA ASN A 212 -0.19 3.67 -1.30
C ASN A 212 -0.06 3.89 0.21
N SER A 213 -0.91 3.23 0.97
CA SER A 213 -0.80 3.04 2.43
C SER A 213 -0.81 1.56 2.84
N GLY A 214 -0.99 0.64 1.89
CA GLY A 214 -0.90 -0.82 2.07
C GLY A 214 0.39 -1.39 1.48
N ALA A 215 0.34 -2.62 0.98
CA ALA A 215 1.47 -3.29 0.32
C ALA A 215 1.31 -3.37 -1.19
N ILE A 216 2.33 -2.93 -1.94
CA ILE A 216 2.48 -3.16 -3.38
C ILE A 216 3.77 -3.95 -3.62
N ARG A 217 3.68 -5.20 -4.07
CA ARG A 217 4.85 -6.10 -4.07
C ARG A 217 4.98 -6.89 -5.37
N ASN A 218 6.16 -6.86 -5.97
CA ASN A 218 6.52 -7.80 -7.02
C ASN A 218 7.21 -9.00 -6.36
N ASP A 219 6.43 -10.05 -6.08
CA ASP A 219 6.92 -11.23 -5.35
C ASP A 219 7.69 -12.18 -6.27
N ALA A 220 7.55 -12.03 -7.58
CA ALA A 220 8.34 -12.77 -8.56
C ALA A 220 9.82 -12.35 -8.54
N SER A 221 10.11 -11.05 -8.40
CA SER A 221 11.47 -10.53 -8.20
C SER A 221 11.46 -9.07 -7.78
N THR A 222 12.34 -8.71 -6.83
CA THR A 222 12.55 -7.31 -6.42
C THR A 222 13.20 -6.45 -7.50
N SER A 223 13.76 -7.04 -8.56
CA SER A 223 14.28 -6.31 -9.72
C SER A 223 13.19 -5.96 -10.74
N ASN A 224 12.05 -6.65 -10.68
CA ASN A 224 10.90 -6.31 -11.50
C ASN A 224 10.19 -5.08 -10.93
N ASN A 225 9.40 -4.42 -11.78
CA ASN A 225 8.71 -3.21 -11.37
C ASN A 225 7.55 -3.53 -10.41
N SER A 226 7.48 -2.79 -9.32
CA SER A 226 6.27 -2.69 -8.50
C SER A 226 5.30 -1.71 -9.13
N ILE A 227 5.79 -0.53 -9.52
CA ILE A 227 4.99 0.53 -10.11
C ILE A 227 5.69 0.99 -11.39
N ARG A 228 4.95 1.02 -12.50
CA ARG A 228 5.45 1.50 -13.79
C ARG A 228 4.56 2.60 -14.34
N LEU A 229 5.14 3.74 -14.66
CA LEU A 229 4.47 4.93 -15.17
C LEU A 229 4.76 5.02 -16.67
N GLU A 230 3.75 4.74 -17.48
CA GLU A 230 3.88 4.75 -18.94
C GLU A 230 3.81 6.14 -19.52
N GLY A 231 2.87 6.95 -19.02
CA GLY A 231 2.57 8.27 -19.53
C GLY A 231 3.23 9.40 -18.73
N ASN A 232 2.88 10.61 -19.14
CA ASN A 232 3.30 11.85 -18.49
C ASN A 232 2.41 12.21 -17.31
N ASP A 233 2.88 13.15 -16.50
CA ASP A 233 2.10 13.88 -15.49
C ASP A 233 1.44 12.99 -14.43
N ASN A 234 2.01 11.82 -14.17
CA ASN A 234 1.53 10.94 -13.11
C ASN A 234 2.07 11.37 -11.74
N THR A 235 1.34 11.06 -10.68
CA THR A 235 1.78 11.28 -9.30
C THR A 235 1.66 10.00 -8.49
N VAL A 236 2.77 9.54 -7.91
CA VAL A 236 2.80 8.41 -6.96
C VAL A 236 3.03 8.97 -5.57
N VAL A 237 2.12 8.70 -4.63
CA VAL A 237 2.21 9.13 -3.23
C VAL A 237 2.41 7.91 -2.33
N LEU A 238 3.56 7.83 -1.67
CA LEU A 238 3.89 6.77 -0.72
C LEU A 238 3.68 7.29 0.70
N LYS A 239 2.71 6.74 1.42
CA LYS A 239 2.36 7.16 2.78
C LYS A 239 3.06 6.31 3.84
N GLY A 240 3.13 6.85 5.06
CA GLY A 240 3.62 6.14 6.24
C GLY A 240 2.96 4.77 6.42
N GLY A 241 3.77 3.74 6.71
CA GLY A 241 3.31 2.35 6.80
C GLY A 241 3.11 1.63 5.47
N GLY A 242 3.07 2.36 4.34
CA GLY A 242 2.99 1.76 3.00
C GLY A 242 4.29 1.05 2.62
N ILE A 243 4.14 -0.16 2.04
CA ILE A 243 5.25 -1.00 1.58
C ILE A 243 5.24 -1.02 0.05
N VAL A 244 6.41 -0.83 -0.54
CA VAL A 244 6.65 -1.04 -1.98
C VAL A 244 7.87 -1.94 -2.13
N VAL A 245 7.70 -3.10 -2.77
CA VAL A 245 8.78 -4.06 -3.04
C VAL A 245 8.88 -4.28 -4.55
N GLY A 246 10.02 -3.91 -5.12
CA GLY A 246 10.23 -3.83 -6.57
C GLY A 246 10.53 -2.41 -7.03
N THR A 247 11.04 -2.26 -8.26
CA THR A 247 11.44 -0.98 -8.83
C THR A 247 10.23 -0.08 -9.12
N ILE A 248 10.33 1.21 -8.82
CA ILE A 248 9.39 2.24 -9.27
C ILE A 248 9.96 2.88 -10.53
N GLN A 249 9.33 2.67 -11.68
CA GLN A 249 9.87 3.08 -12.98
C GLN A 249 9.00 4.13 -13.67
N ALA A 250 9.60 5.25 -14.07
CA ALA A 250 9.08 6.12 -15.11
C ALA A 250 9.65 5.70 -16.47
N ASN A 251 8.80 5.51 -17.48
CA ASN A 251 9.27 5.14 -18.81
C ASN A 251 10.15 6.23 -19.44
N SER A 252 11.13 5.82 -20.24
CA SER A 252 11.99 6.75 -20.98
C SER A 252 11.17 7.70 -21.85
N GLY A 253 11.51 8.99 -21.81
CA GLY A 253 10.84 10.03 -22.58
C GLY A 253 9.54 10.57 -21.96
N THR A 254 9.14 10.07 -20.78
CA THR A 254 8.03 10.66 -20.02
C THR A 254 8.47 11.88 -19.24
N THR A 255 7.55 12.81 -18.99
CA THR A 255 7.81 14.07 -18.26
C THR A 255 6.72 14.37 -17.25
N GLY A 256 7.02 15.21 -16.25
CA GLY A 256 6.04 15.66 -15.25
C GLY A 256 5.64 14.59 -14.22
N ASN A 257 6.30 13.42 -14.24
CA ASN A 257 6.05 12.35 -13.30
C ASN A 257 6.62 12.68 -11.91
N LYS A 258 5.76 12.66 -10.89
CA LYS A 258 6.11 12.96 -9.51
C LYS A 258 6.14 11.70 -8.66
N LEU A 259 7.15 11.60 -7.81
CA LEU A 259 7.22 10.62 -6.74
C LEU A 259 7.25 11.37 -5.41
N GLN A 260 6.12 11.32 -4.71
CA GLN A 260 5.87 12.03 -3.47
C GLN A 260 5.95 11.09 -2.27
N PHE A 261 6.61 11.54 -1.22
CA PHE A 261 6.80 10.80 0.03
C PHE A 261 6.03 11.49 1.15
N ASN A 262 5.32 10.70 1.95
CA ASN A 262 4.60 11.19 3.13
C ASN A 262 4.73 10.16 4.25
N HIS A 263 5.97 9.87 4.64
CA HIS A 263 6.29 8.88 5.66
C HIS A 263 6.23 9.43 7.09
N GLY A 264 6.16 10.75 7.25
CA GLY A 264 6.37 11.44 8.51
C GLY A 264 7.77 12.05 8.57
N PHE A 265 7.91 13.09 9.39
CA PHE A 265 9.16 13.83 9.53
C PHE A 265 10.24 12.96 10.21
N GLY A 266 11.48 13.06 9.76
CA GLY A 266 12.62 12.37 10.36
C GLY A 266 12.63 10.86 10.13
N ARG A 267 11.88 10.37 9.13
CA ARG A 267 11.87 8.95 8.76
C ARG A 267 12.90 8.70 7.66
N THR A 268 13.66 7.63 7.81
CA THR A 268 14.54 7.13 6.75
C THR A 268 13.77 6.13 5.91
N TYR A 269 13.85 6.29 4.59
CA TYR A 269 13.25 5.38 3.61
C TYR A 269 14.11 5.37 2.35
N PHE A 270 14.01 4.28 1.60
CA PHE A 270 14.72 4.09 0.34
C PHE A 270 13.81 3.33 -0.61
N TYR A 271 13.68 3.85 -1.83
CA TYR A 271 13.00 3.18 -2.94
C TYR A 271 13.95 3.06 -4.12
N GLU A 272 13.98 1.87 -4.72
CA GLU A 272 14.65 1.65 -5.99
C GLU A 272 13.82 2.31 -7.10
N THR A 273 14.43 3.24 -7.83
CA THR A 273 13.75 4.02 -8.87
C THR A 273 14.51 3.97 -10.18
N SER A 274 13.79 3.95 -11.30
CA SER A 274 14.36 4.05 -12.65
C SER A 274 13.61 5.09 -13.48
N GLY A 275 14.33 5.87 -14.29
CA GLY A 275 13.76 6.98 -15.06
C GLY A 275 13.71 8.29 -14.27
N ASP A 276 13.13 9.31 -14.90
CA ASP A 276 13.12 10.66 -14.37
C ASP A 276 11.87 10.93 -13.52
N PHE A 277 12.09 11.41 -12.30
CA PHE A 277 11.04 11.82 -11.38
C PHE A 277 11.32 13.20 -10.78
N ASP A 278 10.25 13.97 -10.61
CA ASP A 278 10.21 15.08 -9.67
C ASP A 278 9.95 14.52 -8.28
N LEU A 279 10.98 14.54 -7.42
CA LEU A 279 10.90 14.04 -6.05
C LEU A 279 10.42 15.14 -5.11
N GLU A 280 9.43 14.83 -4.27
CA GLU A 280 8.90 15.75 -3.27
C GLU A 280 8.59 14.98 -1.98
N ASP A 281 9.09 15.44 -0.84
CA ASP A 281 8.65 14.90 0.45
C ASP A 281 7.68 15.88 1.10
N LEU A 282 6.45 15.42 1.28
CA LEU A 282 5.32 16.15 1.87
C LEU A 282 5.41 16.25 3.40
N SER A 283 6.31 15.49 4.02
CA SER A 283 6.66 15.57 5.43
C SER A 283 7.88 16.48 5.68
N GLY A 284 8.46 17.07 4.63
CA GLY A 284 9.57 17.99 4.65
C GLY A 284 10.97 17.37 4.86
N ASN A 285 11.10 16.05 4.70
CA ASN A 285 12.40 15.39 4.70
C ASN A 285 13.26 15.80 3.49
N THR A 286 14.59 15.80 3.65
CA THR A 286 15.49 16.00 2.49
C THR A 286 15.55 14.72 1.66
N VAL A 287 15.25 14.82 0.37
CA VAL A 287 15.30 13.69 -0.58
C VAL A 287 16.40 13.91 -1.60
N VAL A 288 17.16 12.86 -1.91
CA VAL A 288 18.27 12.91 -2.87
C VAL A 288 17.86 12.26 -4.19
N LYS A 289 18.24 12.87 -5.32
CA LYS A 289 18.05 12.29 -6.66
C LYS A 289 19.07 11.16 -6.90
N GLY A 290 18.63 10.05 -7.50
CA GLY A 290 19.46 8.87 -7.80
C GLY A 290 19.22 7.67 -6.88
N SER A 291 18.61 7.90 -5.72
CA SER A 291 18.03 6.89 -4.84
C SER A 291 16.93 7.61 -4.07
N ALA A 292 15.67 7.41 -4.43
CA ALA A 292 14.59 8.21 -3.87
C ALA A 292 14.41 7.85 -2.39
N GLY A 293 15.14 8.58 -1.56
CA GLY A 293 15.35 8.24 -0.17
C GLY A 293 15.79 9.44 0.64
N SER A 294 15.56 9.33 1.93
CA SER A 294 15.90 10.34 2.92
C SER A 294 16.72 9.75 4.04
N VAL A 295 17.67 10.54 4.56
CA VAL A 295 18.42 10.23 5.78
C VAL A 295 17.88 11.14 6.88
N SER A 296 17.39 10.56 7.97
CA SER A 296 16.88 11.32 9.11
C SER A 296 17.96 12.23 9.73
N LEU A 297 17.90 13.53 9.42
CA LEU A 297 18.79 14.55 9.98
C LEU A 297 18.27 15.08 11.33
N GLY A 298 16.94 15.14 11.52
CA GLY A 298 16.34 15.73 12.73
C GLY A 298 16.63 14.97 14.03
N GLY A 299 16.80 13.65 13.96
CA GLY A 299 17.20 12.85 15.13
C GLY A 299 18.63 13.13 15.58
N GLN A 300 19.58 13.31 14.64
CA GLN A 300 20.97 13.59 14.97
C GLN A 300 21.16 15.00 15.55
N GLU A 301 20.47 16.00 15.00
CA GLU A 301 20.53 17.38 15.49
C GLU A 301 20.03 17.48 16.94
N THR A 302 18.96 16.75 17.28
CA THR A 302 18.40 16.74 18.63
C THR A 302 19.35 16.09 19.64
N VAL A 303 20.04 15.02 19.25
CA VAL A 303 21.08 14.39 20.08
C VAL A 303 22.26 15.32 20.32
N ASP A 304 22.74 16.02 19.30
CA ASP A 304 23.87 16.95 19.41
C ASP A 304 23.52 18.14 20.33
N GLU A 305 22.31 18.68 20.22
CA GLU A 305 21.85 19.80 21.05
C GLU A 305 21.71 19.40 22.53
N LEU A 306 21.15 18.22 22.82
CA LEU A 306 21.10 17.66 24.18
C LEU A 306 22.50 17.43 24.77
N LEU A 307 23.44 16.93 23.96
CA LEU A 307 24.83 16.78 24.37
C LEU A 307 25.47 18.14 24.67
N GLY A 308 25.16 19.16 23.87
CA GLY A 308 25.58 20.55 24.05
C GLY A 308 25.10 21.14 25.38
N LEU A 309 23.81 21.00 25.70
CA LEU A 309 23.21 21.48 26.95
C LEU A 309 23.86 20.83 28.18
N ARG A 310 24.03 19.51 28.15
CA ARG A 310 24.70 18.76 29.22
C ARG A 310 26.14 19.21 29.41
N THR A 311 26.88 19.36 28.31
CA THR A 311 28.29 19.79 28.32
C THR A 311 28.43 21.23 28.84
N TYR A 312 27.50 22.12 28.45
CA TYR A 312 27.47 23.49 28.95
C TYR A 312 27.28 23.56 30.47
N ASN A 313 26.35 22.77 31.02
CA ASN A 313 26.09 22.70 32.45
C ASN A 313 27.30 22.18 33.22
N LEU A 314 27.89 21.06 32.77
CA LEU A 314 29.07 20.47 33.40
C LEU A 314 30.27 21.43 33.36
N ARG A 315 30.53 22.07 32.22
CA ARG A 315 31.62 23.04 32.08
C ARG A 315 31.42 24.25 32.99
N SER A 316 30.18 24.68 33.17
CA SER A 316 29.84 25.80 34.05
C SER A 316 30.10 25.44 35.52
N ALA A 317 29.72 24.22 35.94
CA ALA A 317 30.01 23.72 37.28
C ALA A 317 31.53 23.60 37.54
N LEU A 318 32.29 23.07 36.58
CA LEU A 318 33.74 22.96 36.66
C LEU A 318 34.43 24.34 36.75
N LYS A 319 33.98 25.34 35.98
CA LYS A 319 34.49 26.71 36.08
C LYS A 319 34.23 27.30 37.46
N ARG A 320 33.04 27.08 38.02
CA ARG A 320 32.68 27.55 39.37
C ARG A 320 33.55 26.88 40.42
N TYR A 321 33.68 25.56 40.37
CA TYR A 321 34.58 24.79 41.24
C TYR A 321 36.03 25.31 41.17
N ALA A 322 36.56 25.54 39.96
CA ALA A 322 37.91 26.07 39.78
C ALA A 322 38.09 27.49 40.34
N SER A 323 37.04 28.31 40.31
CA SER A 323 37.06 29.69 40.86
C SER A 323 36.72 29.77 42.35
N ALA A 324 36.16 28.70 42.93
CA ALA A 324 35.77 28.67 44.33
C ALA A 324 37.00 28.53 45.23
N PRO A 325 36.97 29.09 46.45
CA PRO A 325 37.98 28.81 47.46
C PRO A 325 38.01 27.29 47.70
N LYS A 326 39.16 26.66 47.43
CA LYS A 326 39.29 25.20 47.60
C LYS A 326 39.15 24.87 49.09
N PRO A 327 38.28 23.92 49.47
CA PRO A 327 38.18 23.45 50.84
C PRO A 327 39.55 22.99 51.34
N THR A 328 39.91 23.33 52.57
CA THR A 328 41.15 22.86 53.22
C THR A 328 41.12 21.37 53.54
N ASP A 329 39.94 20.75 53.50
CA ASP A 329 39.71 19.36 53.87
C ASP A 329 39.60 18.45 52.64
N LYS A 330 40.38 17.36 52.63
CA LYS A 330 40.58 16.44 51.49
C LYS A 330 39.36 15.58 51.22
N ASP A 331 38.45 15.49 52.19
CA ASP A 331 37.22 14.71 52.13
C ASP A 331 36.00 15.54 51.68
N THR A 332 36.21 16.80 51.27
CA THR A 332 35.11 17.66 50.84
C THR A 332 34.68 17.33 49.41
N VAL A 333 33.40 17.03 49.22
CA VAL A 333 32.78 16.86 47.90
C VAL A 333 32.05 18.14 47.52
N TRP A 334 32.36 18.70 46.35
CA TRP A 334 31.58 19.79 45.76
C TRP A 334 30.35 19.20 45.09
N GLY A 335 29.16 19.63 45.49
CA GLY A 335 27.90 19.23 44.88
C GLY A 335 27.17 20.45 44.30
N GLU A 336 26.70 20.34 43.07
CA GLU A 336 25.95 21.41 42.41
C GLU A 336 24.77 20.88 41.60
N MET A 337 23.56 21.36 41.93
CA MET A 337 22.35 21.07 41.18
C MET A 337 22.28 21.92 39.91
N PHE A 338 21.70 21.36 38.85
CA PHE A 338 21.41 22.08 37.63
C PHE A 338 20.03 21.70 37.07
N GLY A 339 19.47 22.59 36.27
CA GLY A 339 18.25 22.37 35.51
C GLY A 339 18.31 23.15 34.20
N TYR A 340 17.66 22.63 33.18
CA TYR A 340 17.54 23.29 31.89
C TYR A 340 16.19 22.98 31.24
N SER A 341 15.75 23.91 30.41
CA SER A 341 14.64 23.76 29.47
C SER A 341 15.16 24.23 28.12
N SER A 342 14.92 23.46 27.07
CA SER A 342 15.15 23.90 25.71
C SER A 342 13.96 23.54 24.84
N LYS A 343 13.67 24.40 23.87
CA LYS A 343 12.59 24.19 22.91
C LYS A 343 13.02 24.71 21.55
N ARG A 344 12.65 23.98 20.51
CA ARG A 344 12.85 24.39 19.11
C ARG A 344 11.52 24.34 18.39
N GLY A 345 11.18 25.43 17.71
CA GLY A 345 10.07 25.45 16.77
C GLY A 345 10.38 24.54 15.58
N GLY A 346 9.44 23.68 15.22
CA GLY A 346 9.58 22.87 14.00
C GLY A 346 9.39 23.74 12.76
N THR A 347 10.08 23.38 11.69
CA THR A 347 9.82 23.88 10.33
C THR A 347 9.59 22.67 9.42
N ASP A 348 9.35 22.91 8.14
CA ASP A 348 9.30 21.83 7.14
C ASP A 348 10.59 21.01 7.14
N THR A 349 11.74 21.54 7.58
CA THR A 349 13.03 20.83 7.55
C THR A 349 13.64 20.55 8.92
N LEU A 350 12.99 20.97 10.01
CA LEU A 350 13.50 20.86 11.39
C LEU A 350 12.48 20.19 12.32
N LEU A 351 12.92 19.14 13.03
CA LEU A 351 12.07 18.46 14.01
C LEU A 351 11.80 19.42 15.19
N LYS A 352 10.52 19.66 15.48
CA LYS A 352 10.11 20.31 16.73
C LYS A 352 10.55 19.44 17.90
N TYR A 353 11.04 20.04 18.97
CA TYR A 353 11.18 19.34 20.25
C TYR A 353 10.96 20.28 21.42
N GLU A 354 10.65 19.69 22.56
CA GLU A 354 10.71 20.34 23.87
C GLU A 354 11.46 19.40 24.82
N THR A 355 12.38 19.93 25.60
CA THR A 355 13.16 19.11 26.54
C THR A 355 13.37 19.83 27.85
N HIS A 356 13.26 19.05 28.92
CA HIS A 356 13.49 19.49 30.28
C HIS A 356 14.41 18.50 30.97
N GLY A 357 15.46 19.00 31.60
CA GLY A 357 16.39 18.17 32.34
C GLY A 357 16.75 18.79 33.68
N TYR A 358 17.01 17.93 34.65
CA TYR A 358 17.54 18.32 35.95
C TYR A 358 18.52 17.27 36.46
N GLY A 359 19.47 17.70 37.27
CA GLY A 359 20.53 16.81 37.73
C GLY A 359 21.43 17.44 38.77
N MET A 360 22.50 16.71 39.09
CA MET A 360 23.50 17.14 40.04
C MET A 360 24.89 16.71 39.57
N ASN A 361 25.84 17.63 39.66
CA ASN A 361 27.26 17.39 39.44
C ASN A 361 27.95 17.28 40.80
N PHE A 362 28.86 16.33 40.92
CA PHE A 362 29.71 16.09 42.08
C PHE A 362 31.16 16.14 41.63
N ILE A 363 32.01 16.83 42.38
CA ILE A 363 33.45 16.91 42.13
C ILE A 363 34.17 16.60 43.43
N HIS A 364 35.06 15.62 43.39
CA HIS A 364 35.86 15.19 44.53
C HIS A 364 37.35 15.21 44.18
N PRO A 365 38.19 15.95 44.91
CA PRO A 365 39.62 16.02 44.64
C PRO A 365 40.32 14.71 45.04
N ALA A 366 40.52 13.81 44.08
CA ALA A 366 41.18 12.52 44.30
C ALA A 366 42.68 12.69 44.61
N THR A 367 43.34 13.67 43.98
CA THR A 367 44.72 14.10 44.31
C THR A 367 44.87 15.62 44.11
N SER A 368 46.04 16.19 44.43
CA SER A 368 46.30 17.62 44.21
C SER A 368 46.26 18.07 42.74
N LYS A 369 46.24 17.12 41.79
CA LYS A 369 46.21 17.36 40.34
C LYS A 369 45.13 16.58 39.60
N LEU A 370 44.25 15.86 40.31
CA LEU A 370 43.25 14.98 39.71
C LEU A 370 41.94 15.10 40.49
N ASP A 371 40.86 15.42 39.80
CA ASP A 371 39.52 15.56 40.38
C ASP A 371 38.61 14.50 39.78
N PHE A 372 37.99 13.68 40.61
CA PHE A 372 36.92 12.80 40.17
C PHE A 372 35.63 13.60 39.99
N VAL A 373 34.96 13.43 38.86
CA VAL A 373 33.72 14.12 38.49
C VAL A 373 32.63 13.08 38.26
N LEU A 374 31.48 13.26 38.91
CA LEU A 374 30.26 12.47 38.70
C LEU A 374 29.11 13.41 38.37
N SER A 375 28.38 13.15 37.28
CA SER A 375 27.19 13.88 36.88
C SER A 375 26.02 12.92 36.75
N VAL A 376 24.94 13.21 37.45
CA VAL A 376 23.68 12.46 37.40
C VAL A 376 22.61 13.37 36.85
N GLU A 377 21.83 12.86 35.89
CA GLU A 377 20.84 13.67 35.17
C GLU A 377 19.59 12.85 34.86
N LYS A 378 18.43 13.45 35.03
CA LYS A 378 17.18 13.00 34.44
C LYS A 378 16.74 14.03 33.39
N ASN A 379 16.35 13.54 32.23
CA ASN A 379 15.91 14.35 31.10
C ASN A 379 14.65 13.73 30.48
N GLU A 380 13.77 14.60 30.01
CA GLU A 380 12.58 14.27 29.24
C GLU A 380 12.64 15.04 27.93
N LEU A 381 12.45 14.34 26.82
CA LEU A 381 12.48 14.88 25.47
C LEU A 381 11.16 14.52 24.80
N ASP A 382 10.37 15.55 24.53
CA ASP A 382 9.09 15.44 23.86
C ASP A 382 9.29 15.66 22.36
N LEU A 383 8.89 14.68 21.57
CA LEU A 383 8.96 14.69 20.11
C LEU A 383 7.55 14.58 19.51
N PRO A 384 7.32 15.12 18.30
CA PRO A 384 6.08 14.91 17.56
C PRO A 384 5.67 13.43 17.45
N GLU A 385 4.38 13.18 17.24
CA GLU A 385 3.79 11.83 17.10
C GLU A 385 3.92 10.93 18.36
N ASN A 386 3.95 11.52 19.56
CA ASN A 386 4.05 10.81 20.86
C ASN A 386 5.32 9.96 20.98
N HIS A 387 6.44 10.47 20.44
CA HIS A 387 7.75 9.83 20.54
C HIS A 387 8.56 10.35 21.74
N ASP A 388 7.92 10.40 22.90
CA ASP A 388 8.54 10.96 24.11
C ASP A 388 9.63 10.01 24.65
N VAL A 389 10.77 10.59 25.02
CA VAL A 389 11.92 9.87 25.54
C VAL A 389 12.24 10.37 26.93
N SER A 390 12.10 9.50 27.94
CA SER A 390 12.59 9.76 29.29
C SER A 390 13.90 9.02 29.52
N ARG A 391 14.92 9.74 29.98
CA ARG A 391 16.26 9.20 30.22
C ARG A 391 16.75 9.58 31.61
N THR A 392 17.37 8.62 32.30
CA THR A 392 18.27 8.89 33.43
C THR A 392 19.68 8.49 33.04
N GLY A 393 20.65 9.39 33.20
CA GLY A 393 22.03 9.22 32.76
C GLY A 393 23.04 9.52 33.86
N PHE A 394 24.14 8.77 33.82
CA PHE A 394 25.30 8.95 34.70
C PHE A 394 26.53 9.21 33.83
N LEU A 395 27.39 10.14 34.24
CA LEU A 395 28.69 10.38 33.62
C LEU A 395 29.72 10.48 34.74
N ALA A 396 30.79 9.68 34.66
CA ALA A 396 31.85 9.68 35.65
C ALA A 396 33.21 9.72 34.94
N GLY A 397 34.17 10.46 35.50
CA GLY A 397 35.52 10.62 34.94
C GLY A 397 36.50 11.21 35.95
N PHE A 398 37.78 11.21 35.61
CA PHE A 398 38.89 11.80 36.38
C PHE A 398 39.55 12.96 35.63
#